data_AF-A0A9P8RNA4-F1
#
_entry.id   AF-A0A9P8RNA4-F1
#
_cell.length_a   1.000
_cell.length_b   1.000
_cell.length_c   1.000
_cell.angle_alpha   90.00
_cell.angle_beta   90.00
_cell.angle_gamma   90.00
#
_symmetry.space_group_name_H-M   'P 1'
#
loop_
_entity.id
_entity.type
_entity.pdbx_description
1 polymer ?
#
loop_
_entity_poly.entity_id
_entity_poly.type
_entity_poly.pdbx_seq_one_letter_code
_entity_poly.pdbx_strand_id
1 'polypeptide(L)'
;MARKETLCQRADNEDEEAPGLTEAEFYKKLKDPKTLYQEIVELIQQVRDLRVFSENYREQLVEAKQVLQCSKTAGDPPLFDDTSKDRVIFDNWLIQLQNKLQGNADAYPTEDLQIIYAAECVSSDTLTLISPCLSTANCHAYEIIDELYEHLYELYGDLNKEHNTRQAFKDLAMKKGQSFQEFYAAFLHYITDSNISPETLRMS
;
A
#
# COMPACT_ATOMS: atom_id res chain seq x y z
N MET A 1 -15.89 2.35 32.28
CA MET A 1 -14.46 2.32 31.90
C MET A 1 -14.08 0.86 31.63
N ALA A 2 -14.13 0.43 30.38
CA ALA A 2 -13.74 -0.93 30.00
C ALA A 2 -12.25 -0.90 29.59
N ARG A 3 -11.40 -1.62 30.34
CA ARG A 3 -10.02 -1.89 29.95
C ARG A 3 -10.06 -2.82 28.73
N LYS A 4 -9.47 -2.38 27.62
CA LYS A 4 -9.14 -3.25 26.48
C LYS A 4 -8.04 -4.20 26.95
N GLU A 5 -8.41 -5.42 27.28
CA GLU A 5 -7.46 -6.53 27.42
C GLU A 5 -6.88 -6.81 26.04
N THR A 6 -5.57 -6.66 25.93
CA THR A 6 -4.80 -6.88 24.71
C THR A 6 -4.70 -8.38 24.46
N LEU A 7 -4.74 -8.76 23.19
CA LEU A 7 -4.62 -10.13 22.65
C LEU A 7 -3.35 -10.91 23.06
N CYS A 8 -2.53 -10.37 23.98
CA CYS A 8 -1.33 -11.03 24.53
C CYS A 8 -1.58 -11.76 25.87
N GLN A 9 -2.79 -11.76 26.43
CA GLN A 9 -3.05 -12.38 27.74
C GLN A 9 -3.68 -13.78 27.69
N ARG A 10 -3.50 -14.52 26.59
CA ARG A 10 -3.99 -15.91 26.49
C ARG A 10 -2.90 -16.89 26.02
N ALA A 11 -1.69 -16.71 26.52
CA ALA A 11 -0.59 -17.66 26.33
C ALA A 11 -0.01 -18.16 27.66
N ASP A 12 -0.64 -17.84 28.79
CA ASP A 12 -0.27 -18.38 30.09
C ASP A 12 -1.45 -19.21 30.61
N ASN A 13 -1.20 -20.48 30.90
CA ASN A 13 -2.14 -21.51 31.40
C ASN A 13 -2.82 -22.35 30.33
N GLU A 14 -2.03 -23.20 29.68
CA GLU A 14 -2.36 -24.62 29.52
C GLU A 14 -1.03 -25.30 29.21
N ASP A 15 -0.35 -25.76 30.26
CA ASP A 15 0.67 -26.80 30.15
C ASP A 15 -0.01 -28.07 29.63
N GLU A 16 -0.35 -28.11 28.35
CA GLU A 16 -0.41 -29.37 27.63
C GLU A 16 1.03 -29.88 27.59
N GLU A 17 1.41 -30.64 28.61
CA GLU A 17 2.55 -31.56 28.54
C GLU A 17 2.38 -32.36 27.25
N ALA A 18 3.09 -31.94 26.19
CA ALA A 18 3.28 -32.76 25.02
C ALA A 18 3.76 -34.13 25.54
N PRO A 19 3.04 -35.23 25.25
CA PRO A 19 3.29 -36.51 25.91
C PRO A 19 4.71 -36.95 25.61
N GLY A 20 5.60 -36.75 26.59
CA GLY A 20 7.00 -37.09 26.49
C GLY A 20 7.11 -38.61 26.37
N LEU A 21 7.87 -39.07 25.37
CA LEU A 21 8.13 -40.49 25.16
C LEU A 21 8.64 -41.11 26.47
N THR A 22 7.88 -42.05 27.03
CA THR A 22 8.25 -42.66 28.31
C THR A 22 9.46 -43.56 28.14
N GLU A 23 10.24 -43.75 29.20
CA GLU A 23 11.45 -44.58 29.18
C GLU A 23 11.15 -46.02 28.71
N ALA A 24 10.00 -46.58 29.08
CA ALA A 24 9.56 -47.91 28.66
C ALA A 24 9.24 -47.98 27.15
N GLU A 25 8.66 -46.92 26.58
CA GLU A 25 8.37 -46.83 25.14
C GLU A 25 9.65 -46.67 24.32
N PHE A 26 10.63 -45.93 24.84
CA PHE A 26 11.95 -45.81 24.24
C PHE A 26 12.69 -47.16 24.18
N TYR A 27 12.71 -47.91 25.27
CA TYR A 27 13.31 -49.26 25.28
C TYR A 27 12.56 -50.27 24.39
N LYS A 28 11.25 -50.09 24.20
CA LYS A 28 10.46 -50.90 23.24
C LYS A 28 10.86 -50.58 21.79
N LYS A 29 11.09 -49.32 21.45
CA LYS A 29 11.55 -48.89 20.12
C LYS A 29 13.00 -49.30 19.84
N LEU A 30 13.86 -49.37 20.86
CA LEU A 30 15.23 -49.90 20.74
C LEU A 30 15.29 -51.38 20.34
N LYS A 31 14.22 -52.16 20.56
CA LYS A 31 14.13 -53.57 20.12
C LYS A 31 13.92 -53.71 18.60
N ASP A 32 13.51 -52.65 17.92
CA ASP A 32 13.39 -52.59 16.46
C ASP A 32 14.18 -51.39 15.90
N PRO A 33 15.49 -51.58 15.64
CA PRO A 33 16.38 -50.50 15.22
C PRO A 33 15.96 -49.81 13.93
N LYS A 34 15.21 -50.51 13.06
CA LYS A 34 14.80 -49.98 11.75
C LYS A 34 13.68 -48.95 11.91
N THR A 35 12.71 -49.25 12.76
CA THR A 35 11.60 -48.33 13.09
C THR A 35 12.11 -47.10 13.82
N LEU A 36 13.04 -47.25 14.77
CA LEU A 36 13.66 -46.12 15.45
C LEU A 36 14.43 -45.20 14.49
N TYR A 37 15.18 -45.77 13.54
CA TYR A 37 15.91 -44.98 12.54
C TYR A 37 14.97 -44.17 11.62
N GLN A 38 13.85 -44.77 11.20
CA GLN A 38 12.85 -44.08 10.37
C GLN A 38 12.23 -42.89 11.09
N GLU A 39 11.83 -43.05 12.35
CA GLU A 39 11.26 -41.96 13.16
C GLU A 39 12.27 -40.83 13.39
N ILE A 40 13.55 -41.15 13.62
CA ILE A 40 14.61 -40.13 13.75
C ILE A 40 14.74 -39.33 12.45
N VAL A 41 14.71 -39.98 11.30
CA VAL A 41 14.80 -39.31 9.99
C VAL A 41 13.57 -38.42 9.75
N GLU A 42 12.37 -38.90 10.07
CA GLU A 42 11.14 -38.12 9.98
C GLU A 42 11.16 -36.89 10.88
N LEU A 43 11.59 -37.03 12.14
CA LEU A 43 11.73 -35.91 13.07
C LEU A 43 12.77 -34.90 12.60
N ILE A 44 13.91 -35.34 12.07
CA ILE A 44 14.92 -34.45 11.49
C ILE A 44 14.33 -33.66 10.32
N GLN A 45 13.49 -34.29 9.49
CA GLN A 45 12.84 -33.62 8.37
C GLN A 45 11.82 -32.59 8.87
N GLN A 46 10.98 -32.96 9.84
CA GLN A 46 10.02 -32.03 10.46
C GLN A 46 10.69 -30.81 11.08
N VAL A 47 11.82 -30.99 11.78
CA VAL A 47 12.58 -29.88 12.37
C VAL A 47 13.16 -28.96 11.30
N ARG A 48 13.61 -29.51 10.17
CA ARG A 48 14.10 -28.70 9.03
C ARG A 48 12.96 -27.91 8.40
N ASP A 49 11.83 -28.55 8.14
CA ASP A 49 10.68 -27.90 7.52
C ASP A 49 10.12 -26.80 8.44
N LEU A 50 10.06 -27.05 9.74
CA LEU A 50 9.65 -26.06 10.74
C LEU A 50 10.61 -24.86 10.80
N ARG A 51 11.92 -25.10 10.67
CA ARG A 51 12.91 -24.02 10.60
C ARG A 51 12.70 -23.14 9.37
N VAL A 52 12.52 -23.75 8.19
CA VAL A 52 12.25 -23.02 6.94
C VAL A 52 10.96 -22.20 7.06
N PHE A 53 9.91 -22.79 7.64
CA PHE A 53 8.66 -22.08 7.91
C PHE A 53 8.88 -20.90 8.87
N SER A 54 9.56 -21.11 9.99
CA SER A 54 9.87 -20.05 10.96
C SER A 54 10.67 -18.89 10.34
N GLU A 55 11.65 -19.19 9.48
CA GLU A 55 12.44 -18.20 8.76
C GLU A 55 11.56 -17.39 7.79
N ASN A 56 10.68 -18.05 7.02
CA ASN A 56 9.71 -17.39 6.15
C ASN A 56 8.76 -16.45 6.90
N TYR A 57 8.22 -16.87 8.06
CA TYR A 57 7.39 -15.98 8.90
C TYR A 57 8.16 -14.77 9.40
N ARG A 58 9.42 -14.97 9.77
CA ARG A 58 10.27 -13.86 10.24
C ARG A 58 10.51 -12.84 9.12
N GLU A 59 10.75 -13.30 7.90
CA GLU A 59 10.92 -12.44 6.72
C GLU A 59 9.65 -11.65 6.42
N GLN A 60 8.49 -12.32 6.34
CA GLN A 60 7.20 -11.65 6.14
C GLN A 60 6.91 -10.61 7.24
N LEU A 61 7.29 -10.90 8.48
CA LEU A 61 7.09 -10.00 9.60
C LEU A 61 8.05 -8.79 9.58
N VAL A 62 9.25 -8.95 9.02
CA VAL A 62 10.17 -7.84 8.75
C VAL A 62 9.66 -6.98 7.60
N GLU A 63 9.20 -7.58 6.51
CA GLU A 63 8.61 -6.86 5.37
C GLU A 63 7.37 -6.07 5.79
N ALA A 64 6.43 -6.69 6.51
CA ALA A 64 5.24 -6.00 7.02
C ALA A 64 5.61 -4.84 7.96
N LYS A 65 6.63 -5.01 8.82
CA LYS A 65 7.14 -3.93 9.68
C LYS A 65 7.79 -2.80 8.87
N GLN A 66 8.54 -3.12 7.82
CA GLN A 66 9.17 -2.13 6.95
C GLN A 66 8.12 -1.34 6.15
N VAL A 67 7.09 -1.99 5.63
CA VAL A 67 5.96 -1.34 4.95
C VAL A 67 5.26 -0.36 5.91
N LEU A 68 4.95 -0.82 7.13
CA LEU A 68 4.36 0.04 8.18
C LEU A 68 5.27 1.18 8.62
N GLN A 69 6.60 1.00 8.56
CA GLN A 69 7.55 2.04 8.94
C GLN A 69 7.75 3.07 7.83
N CYS A 70 7.86 2.63 6.57
CA CYS A 70 7.90 3.52 5.41
C CYS A 70 6.68 4.43 5.36
N SER A 71 5.50 3.90 5.67
CA SER A 71 4.27 4.67 5.67
C SER A 71 4.22 5.75 6.76
N LYS A 72 4.73 5.43 7.95
CA LYS A 72 4.94 6.38 9.06
C LYS A 72 5.96 7.47 8.76
N THR A 73 6.90 7.23 7.86
CA THR A 73 7.98 8.17 7.50
C THR A 73 7.71 9.00 6.24
N ALA A 74 6.64 8.75 5.50
CA ALA A 74 6.23 9.64 4.42
C ALA A 74 5.86 11.00 5.02
N GLY A 75 6.64 12.03 4.68
CA GLY A 75 6.38 13.41 5.10
C GLY A 75 4.98 13.85 4.68
N ASP A 76 4.40 14.81 5.40
CA ASP A 76 3.12 15.37 5.01
C ASP A 76 3.22 16.00 3.62
N PRO A 77 2.19 15.84 2.77
CA PRO A 77 2.16 16.54 1.50
C PRO A 77 2.25 18.05 1.77
N PRO A 78 2.94 18.81 0.89
CA PRO A 78 2.94 20.26 1.01
C PRO A 78 1.51 20.80 0.92
N LEU A 79 1.26 21.96 1.51
CA LEU A 79 -0.01 22.67 1.33
C LEU A 79 -0.21 22.96 -0.17
N PHE A 80 -1.33 22.51 -0.73
CA PHE A 80 -1.66 22.81 -2.12
C PHE A 80 -2.14 24.25 -2.24
N ASP A 81 -1.48 25.00 -3.11
CA ASP A 81 -1.81 26.40 -3.40
C ASP A 81 -1.90 26.59 -4.93
N ASP A 82 -3.02 27.13 -5.42
CA ASP A 82 -3.30 27.36 -6.84
C ASP A 82 -2.49 28.53 -7.45
N THR A 83 -1.53 29.08 -6.69
CA THR A 83 -0.65 30.15 -7.19
C THR A 83 0.15 29.74 -8.42
N SER A 84 0.43 28.44 -8.59
CA SER A 84 0.89 27.88 -9.85
C SER A 84 -0.25 27.11 -10.53
N LYS A 85 -0.80 27.64 -11.62
CA LYS A 85 -1.73 26.92 -12.53
C LYS A 85 -1.07 25.75 -13.28
N ASP A 86 0.06 25.25 -12.77
CA ASP A 86 0.78 24.13 -13.34
C ASP A 86 0.11 22.83 -12.89
N ARG A 87 -0.50 22.15 -13.87
CA ARG A 87 -1.28 20.93 -13.66
C ARG A 87 -0.42 19.75 -13.21
N VAL A 88 0.88 19.78 -13.54
CA VAL A 88 1.84 18.77 -13.07
C VAL A 88 2.03 18.88 -11.56
N ILE A 89 1.91 20.08 -11.00
CA ILE A 89 2.01 20.31 -9.56
C ILE A 89 0.80 19.72 -8.84
N PHE A 90 -0.41 19.88 -9.39
CA PHE A 90 -1.63 19.29 -8.82
C PHE A 90 -1.59 17.75 -8.85
N ASP A 91 -1.29 17.13 -10.00
CA ASP A 91 -1.22 15.66 -10.11
C ASP A 91 -0.21 15.05 -9.12
N ASN A 92 0.99 15.65 -9.03
CA ASN A 92 2.02 15.19 -8.11
C ASN A 92 1.63 15.39 -6.63
N TRP A 93 0.89 16.45 -6.32
CA TRP A 93 0.39 16.68 -4.98
C TRP A 93 -0.70 15.68 -4.60
N LEU A 94 -1.66 15.42 -5.50
CA LEU A 94 -2.74 14.47 -5.27
C LEU A 94 -2.21 13.05 -5.03
N ILE A 95 -1.21 12.62 -5.80
CA ILE A 95 -0.51 11.34 -5.60
C ILE A 95 0.14 11.28 -4.21
N GLN A 96 0.77 12.36 -3.74
CA GLN A 96 1.38 12.40 -2.41
C GLN A 96 0.32 12.29 -1.30
N LEU A 97 -0.80 12.99 -1.44
CA LEU A 97 -1.92 12.91 -0.51
C LEU A 97 -2.51 11.50 -0.45
N GLN A 98 -2.77 10.88 -1.60
CA GLN A 98 -3.29 9.50 -1.69
C GLN A 98 -2.32 8.50 -1.04
N ASN A 99 -1.02 8.58 -1.36
CA ASN A 99 -0.01 7.72 -0.76
C ASN A 99 0.11 7.92 0.76
N LYS A 100 -0.03 9.16 1.24
CA LYS A 100 -0.01 9.47 2.67
C LYS A 100 -1.18 8.83 3.41
N LEU A 101 -2.39 8.97 2.88
CA LEU A 101 -3.61 8.42 3.46
C LEU A 101 -3.63 6.89 3.41
N GLN A 102 -3.27 6.29 2.26
CA GLN A 102 -3.15 4.84 2.12
C GLN A 102 -2.05 4.28 3.04
N GLY A 103 -0.93 4.98 3.12
CA GLY A 103 0.17 4.60 3.98
C GLY A 103 -0.20 4.65 5.47
N ASN A 104 -0.93 5.67 5.90
CA ASN A 104 -1.28 5.87 7.31
C ASN A 104 -2.74 5.51 7.61
N ALA A 105 -3.20 4.39 7.06
CA ALA A 105 -4.56 3.91 7.27
C ALA A 105 -4.88 3.65 8.76
N ASP A 106 -3.87 3.41 9.61
CA ASP A 106 -4.01 3.31 11.06
C ASP A 106 -4.30 4.66 11.73
N ALA A 107 -3.82 5.77 11.16
CA ALA A 107 -4.07 7.12 11.64
C ALA A 107 -5.38 7.71 11.09
N TYR A 108 -5.79 7.33 9.87
CA TYR A 108 -7.01 7.80 9.20
C TYR A 108 -7.94 6.62 8.84
N PRO A 109 -8.48 5.89 9.83
CA PRO A 109 -9.22 4.65 9.60
C PRO A 109 -10.63 4.85 9.01
N THR A 110 -11.13 6.09 8.91
CA THR A 110 -12.48 6.39 8.41
C THR A 110 -12.43 7.44 7.32
N GLU A 111 -13.38 7.39 6.40
CA GLU A 111 -13.55 8.38 5.31
C GLU A 111 -13.59 9.81 5.85
N ASP A 112 -14.37 10.06 6.90
CA ASP A 112 -14.42 11.38 7.56
C ASP A 112 -13.04 11.90 7.97
N LEU A 113 -12.18 11.05 8.54
CA LEU A 113 -10.84 11.44 8.97
C LEU A 113 -9.92 11.70 7.78
N GLN A 114 -10.09 10.95 6.69
CA GLN A 114 -9.37 11.18 5.44
C GLN A 114 -9.78 12.50 4.79
N ILE A 115 -11.09 12.79 4.74
CA ILE A 115 -11.65 14.03 4.20
C ILE A 115 -11.19 15.25 5.01
N ILE A 116 -11.23 15.16 6.35
CA ILE A 116 -10.73 16.22 7.23
C ILE A 116 -9.25 16.50 6.96
N TYR A 117 -8.42 15.45 6.90
CA TYR A 117 -7.00 15.62 6.63
C TYR A 117 -6.71 16.20 5.24
N ALA A 118 -7.40 15.71 4.20
CA ALA A 118 -7.28 16.24 2.86
C ALA A 118 -7.65 17.73 2.79
N ALA A 119 -8.69 18.15 3.52
CA ALA A 119 -9.09 19.55 3.62
C ALA A 119 -8.06 20.42 4.34
N GLU A 120 -7.28 19.88 5.28
CA GLU A 120 -6.15 20.57 5.92
C GLU A 120 -4.95 20.75 4.98
N CYS A 121 -4.87 19.95 3.92
CA CYS A 121 -3.77 19.96 2.95
C CYS A 121 -3.98 20.92 1.77
N VAL A 122 -5.10 21.65 1.72
CA VAL A 122 -5.39 22.65 0.67
C VAL A 122 -5.35 24.07 1.21
N SER A 123 -5.03 25.05 0.36
CA SER A 123 -5.00 26.47 0.74
C SER A 123 -6.38 27.00 1.12
N SER A 124 -6.43 28.15 1.80
CA SER A 124 -7.69 28.79 2.19
C SER A 124 -8.60 29.10 1.00
N ASP A 125 -8.04 29.43 -0.16
CA ASP A 125 -8.81 29.76 -1.36
C ASP A 125 -9.46 28.49 -1.93
N THR A 126 -8.70 27.41 -2.05
CA THR A 126 -9.23 26.09 -2.47
C THR A 126 -10.24 25.57 -1.47
N LEU A 127 -9.97 25.68 -0.17
CA LEU A 127 -10.88 25.27 0.90
C LEU A 127 -12.22 25.98 0.79
N THR A 128 -12.22 27.27 0.43
CA THR A 128 -13.46 28.04 0.24
C THR A 128 -14.34 27.44 -0.85
N LEU A 129 -13.75 26.96 -1.95
CA LEU A 129 -14.47 26.34 -3.07
C LEU A 129 -15.12 25.01 -2.68
N ILE A 130 -14.43 24.19 -1.88
CA ILE A 130 -14.92 22.85 -1.49
C ILE A 130 -15.74 22.87 -0.19
N SER A 131 -15.64 23.92 0.62
CA SER A 131 -16.28 24.04 1.94
C SER A 131 -17.79 23.73 1.97
N PRO A 132 -18.61 24.06 0.94
CA PRO A 132 -20.03 23.73 0.97
C PRO A 132 -20.28 22.21 1.05
N CYS A 133 -19.38 21.41 0.48
CA CYS A 133 -19.46 19.95 0.41
C CYS A 133 -18.72 19.26 1.58
N LEU A 134 -18.00 20.00 2.42
CA LEU A 134 -17.41 19.47 3.66
C LEU A 134 -18.40 19.41 4.82
N SER A 135 -19.54 20.10 4.70
CA SER A 135 -20.56 20.12 5.76
C SER A 135 -21.52 18.95 5.62
N THR A 136 -21.62 18.10 6.65
CA THR A 136 -22.56 16.96 6.70
C THR A 136 -24.05 17.36 6.66
N ALA A 137 -24.36 18.65 6.81
CA ALA A 137 -25.71 19.17 6.69
C ALA A 137 -26.13 19.42 5.22
N ASN A 138 -25.18 19.36 4.28
CA ASN A 138 -25.43 19.52 2.85
C ASN A 138 -25.83 18.16 2.23
N CYS A 139 -26.80 18.16 1.33
CA CYS A 139 -27.16 16.97 0.55
C CYS A 139 -26.09 16.54 -0.47
N HIS A 140 -25.10 17.41 -0.71
CA HIS A 140 -23.92 17.16 -1.53
C HIS A 140 -22.65 17.07 -0.69
N ALA A 141 -22.78 16.69 0.58
CA ALA A 141 -21.60 16.43 1.41
C ALA A 141 -20.80 15.25 0.83
N TYR A 142 -19.47 15.31 0.92
CA TYR A 142 -18.66 14.14 0.59
C TYR A 142 -18.90 13.04 1.62
N GLU A 143 -19.23 11.85 1.14
CA GLU A 143 -19.40 10.65 1.97
C GLU A 143 -18.13 9.81 2.00
N ILE A 144 -17.36 9.83 0.90
CA ILE A 144 -16.10 9.11 0.73
C ILE A 144 -15.01 10.02 0.18
N ILE A 145 -13.74 9.71 0.48
CA ILE A 145 -12.61 10.53 0.06
C ILE A 145 -12.49 10.66 -1.47
N ASP A 146 -12.90 9.63 -2.21
CA ASP A 146 -12.83 9.60 -3.66
C ASP A 146 -13.68 10.71 -4.30
N GLU A 147 -14.81 11.09 -3.71
CA GLU A 147 -15.64 12.19 -4.19
C GLU A 147 -14.93 13.55 -4.06
N LEU A 148 -14.14 13.71 -2.99
CA LEU A 148 -13.29 14.90 -2.83
C LEU A 148 -12.16 14.90 -3.86
N TYR A 149 -11.53 13.75 -4.14
CA TYR A 149 -10.52 13.66 -5.19
C TYR A 149 -11.07 14.02 -6.56
N GLU A 150 -12.25 13.49 -6.91
CA GLU A 150 -12.92 13.80 -8.17
C GLU A 150 -13.21 15.29 -8.30
N HIS A 151 -13.82 15.92 -7.27
CA HIS A 151 -14.11 17.34 -7.33
C HIS A 151 -12.85 18.21 -7.39
N LEU A 152 -11.78 17.86 -6.65
CA LEU A 152 -10.49 18.55 -6.78
C LEU A 152 -9.89 18.38 -8.18
N TYR A 153 -10.03 17.18 -8.77
CA TYR A 153 -9.58 16.91 -10.13
C TYR A 153 -10.37 17.69 -11.18
N GLU A 154 -11.68 17.88 -10.99
CA GLU A 154 -12.50 18.73 -11.86
C GLU A 154 -12.07 20.20 -11.81
N LEU A 155 -11.68 20.70 -10.62
CA LEU A 155 -11.25 22.08 -10.43
C LEU A 155 -9.84 22.36 -10.99
N TYR A 156 -8.90 21.44 -10.78
CA TYR A 156 -7.46 21.69 -11.00
C TYR A 156 -6.77 20.71 -11.95
N GLY A 157 -7.38 19.55 -12.20
CA GLY A 157 -6.84 18.52 -13.09
C GLY A 157 -6.96 18.90 -14.57
N ASP A 158 -6.37 18.06 -15.43
CA ASP A 158 -6.57 18.17 -16.87
C ASP A 158 -7.70 17.25 -17.34
N LEU A 159 -8.90 17.81 -17.52
CA LEU A 159 -10.06 17.06 -18.05
C LEU A 159 -9.80 16.43 -19.43
N ASN A 160 -8.84 16.96 -20.19
CA ASN A 160 -8.45 16.42 -21.49
C ASN A 160 -7.13 15.62 -21.42
N LYS A 161 -6.67 15.25 -20.22
CA LYS A 161 -5.37 14.58 -20.01
C LYS A 161 -5.22 13.39 -20.93
N GLU A 162 -6.20 12.49 -20.98
CA GLU A 162 -6.11 11.30 -21.83
C GLU A 162 -5.97 11.65 -23.32
N HIS A 163 -6.74 12.62 -23.80
CA HIS A 163 -6.69 13.07 -25.19
C HIS A 163 -5.34 13.73 -25.51
N ASN A 164 -4.90 14.64 -24.66
CA ASN A 164 -3.64 15.38 -24.78
C ASN A 164 -2.44 14.42 -24.73
N THR A 165 -2.43 13.47 -23.79
CA THR A 165 -1.41 12.44 -23.63
C THR A 165 -1.38 11.51 -24.83
N ARG A 166 -2.55 11.10 -25.36
CA ARG A 166 -2.63 10.28 -26.58
C ARG A 166 -2.10 11.01 -27.81
N GLN A 167 -2.38 12.31 -27.93
CA GLN A 167 -1.84 13.13 -29.02
C GLN A 167 -0.33 13.32 -28.87
N ALA A 168 0.15 13.66 -27.66
CA ALA A 168 1.56 13.79 -27.35
C ALA A 168 2.34 12.48 -27.57
N PHE A 169 1.71 11.33 -27.29
CA PHE A 169 2.28 10.02 -27.59
C PHE A 169 2.45 9.79 -29.09
N LYS A 170 1.45 10.13 -29.91
CA LYS A 170 1.54 10.02 -31.38
C LYS A 170 2.64 10.91 -31.96
N ASP A 171 2.80 12.09 -31.37
CA ASP A 171 3.80 13.07 -31.78
C ASP A 171 5.17 12.82 -31.12
N LEU A 172 5.29 11.78 -30.29
CA LEU A 172 6.50 11.46 -29.55
C LEU A 172 7.56 10.91 -30.51
N ALA A 173 8.55 11.75 -30.82
CA ALA A 173 9.75 11.37 -31.52
C ALA A 173 10.98 11.82 -30.73
N MET A 174 12.01 10.95 -30.68
CA MET A 174 13.28 11.29 -30.04
C MET A 174 13.92 12.48 -30.75
N LYS A 175 14.14 13.58 -30.02
CA LYS A 175 14.71 14.80 -30.60
C LYS A 175 16.22 14.67 -30.75
N LYS A 176 16.78 15.38 -31.73
CA LYS A 176 18.24 15.44 -31.93
C LYS A 176 18.91 16.08 -30.70
N GLY A 177 19.74 15.31 -30.00
CA GLY A 177 20.43 15.74 -28.79
C GLY A 177 19.75 15.35 -27.47
N GLN A 178 18.56 14.76 -27.51
CA GLN A 178 17.91 14.17 -26.34
C GLN A 178 18.59 12.84 -25.98
N SER A 179 18.71 12.52 -24.69
CA SER A 179 19.18 11.21 -24.26
C SER A 179 18.09 10.15 -24.42
N PHE A 180 18.51 8.89 -24.58
CA PHE A 180 17.56 7.78 -24.64
C PHE A 180 16.76 7.65 -23.32
N GLN A 181 17.38 7.95 -22.17
CA GLN A 181 16.70 7.88 -20.87
C GLN A 181 15.56 8.91 -20.76
N GLU A 182 15.80 10.15 -21.18
CA GLU A 182 14.75 11.20 -21.20
C GLU A 182 13.61 10.83 -22.16
N PHE A 183 13.94 10.28 -23.34
CA PHE A 183 12.93 9.81 -24.29
C PHE A 183 12.12 8.64 -23.72
N TYR A 184 12.80 7.66 -23.13
CA TYR A 184 12.16 6.47 -22.56
C TYR A 184 11.29 6.81 -21.34
N ALA A 185 11.72 7.74 -20.49
CA ALA A 185 10.91 8.25 -19.39
C ALA A 185 9.63 8.94 -19.89
N ALA A 186 9.73 9.78 -20.93
CA ALA A 186 8.56 10.40 -21.57
C ALA A 186 7.63 9.34 -22.19
N PHE A 187 8.18 8.33 -22.86
CA PHE A 187 7.41 7.22 -23.43
C PHE A 187 6.63 6.44 -22.36
N LEU A 188 7.28 6.08 -21.25
CA LEU A 188 6.61 5.39 -20.14
C LEU A 188 5.51 6.26 -19.52
N HIS A 189 5.77 7.55 -19.32
CA HIS A 189 4.78 8.49 -18.80
C HIS A 189 3.53 8.53 -19.68
N TYR A 190 3.69 8.67 -21.00
CA TYR A 190 2.55 8.74 -21.91
C TYR A 190 1.76 7.44 -22.03
N ILE A 191 2.40 6.25 -21.97
CA ILE A 191 1.67 4.97 -22.00
C ILE A 191 0.84 4.78 -20.73
N THR A 192 1.42 5.12 -19.58
CA THR A 192 0.76 4.98 -18.28
C THR A 192 -0.44 5.91 -18.18
N ASP A 193 -0.28 7.17 -18.60
CA ASP A 193 -1.32 8.20 -18.50
C ASP A 193 -2.41 8.09 -19.58
N SER A 194 -2.18 7.35 -20.67
CA SER A 194 -3.16 7.17 -21.76
C SER A 194 -3.98 5.88 -21.64
N ASN A 195 -3.71 5.06 -20.60
CA ASN A 195 -4.31 3.75 -20.38
C ASN A 195 -4.24 2.84 -21.63
N ILE A 196 -3.22 3.05 -22.49
CA ILE A 196 -3.03 2.29 -23.72
C ILE A 196 -2.36 0.98 -23.36
N SER A 197 -3.09 -0.14 -23.50
CA SER A 197 -2.51 -1.48 -23.37
C SER A 197 -1.32 -1.64 -24.34
N PRO A 198 -0.19 -2.24 -23.89
CA PRO A 198 0.96 -2.52 -24.75
C PRO A 198 0.61 -3.36 -25.98
N GLU A 199 -0.49 -4.12 -25.93
CA GLU A 199 -0.98 -4.91 -27.07
C GLU A 199 -1.45 -4.04 -28.24
N THR A 200 -1.98 -2.86 -27.96
CA THR A 200 -2.44 -1.90 -28.97
C THR A 200 -1.27 -1.32 -29.79
N LEU A 201 -0.06 -1.31 -29.24
CA LEU A 201 1.15 -0.78 -29.88
C LEU A 201 1.76 -1.73 -30.91
N ARG A 202 1.32 -3.00 -30.96
CA ARG A 202 1.83 -3.98 -31.95
C ARG A 202 1.08 -3.95 -33.29
N MET A 203 0.00 -3.20 -33.41
CA MET A 203 -0.93 -3.28 -34.56
C MET A 203 -0.95 -2.04 -35.48
N SER A 204 -0.03 -1.09 -35.32
CA SER A 204 0.16 0.06 -36.22
C SER A 204 1.55 0.06 -36.83
#